data_AF-A0A1F4CTC8-F1
#
_entry.id   AF-A0A1F4CTC8-F1
#
_cell.length_a   1.000
_cell.length_b   1.000
_cell.length_c   1.000
_cell.angle_alpha   90.00
_cell.angle_beta   90.00
_cell.angle_gamma   90.00
#
_symmetry.space_group_name_H-M   'P 1'
#
loop_
_entity.id
_entity.type
_entity.pdbx_description
1 polymer ?
#
loop_
_entity_poly.entity_id
_entity_poly.type
_entity_poly.pdbx_seq_one_letter_code
_entity_poly.pdbx_strand_id
1 'polypeptide(L)'
;MKDLKERTKSVLGDLRRSVVVITNRGAPAAILQPFSADELLALQLLESKHVRAVLERAMREARAGRTVSATAVIEQAAASA
;
A
#
# COMPACT_ATOMS: atom_id res chain seq x y z
N MET A 1 -16.89 3.20 -24.15
CA MET A 1 -15.51 3.75 -24.22
C MET A 1 -15.44 5.19 -24.71
N LYS A 2 -16.30 5.63 -25.65
CA LYS A 2 -16.37 7.03 -26.10
C LYS A 2 -16.71 7.99 -24.93
N ASP A 3 -17.69 7.63 -24.11
CA ASP A 3 -18.13 8.40 -22.94
C ASP A 3 -17.06 8.58 -21.86
N LEU A 4 -16.16 7.59 -21.68
CA LEU A 4 -15.09 7.70 -20.69
C LEU A 4 -14.07 8.76 -21.10
N LYS A 5 -13.72 8.81 -22.39
CA LYS A 5 -12.78 9.82 -22.92
C LYS A 5 -13.36 11.23 -22.75
N GLU A 6 -14.65 11.40 -23.00
CA GLU A 6 -15.35 12.69 -22.87
C GLU A 6 -15.53 13.11 -21.40
N ARG A 7 -15.67 12.14 -20.48
CA ARG A 7 -15.89 12.39 -19.04
C ARG A 7 -14.63 12.30 -18.17
N THR A 8 -13.45 12.22 -18.78
CA THR A 8 -12.16 12.01 -18.07
C THR A 8 -11.97 12.96 -16.88
N LYS A 9 -12.27 14.26 -17.03
CA LYS A 9 -12.11 15.24 -15.95
C LYS A 9 -13.04 14.98 -14.75
N SER A 10 -14.29 14.60 -15.01
CA SER A 10 -15.26 14.25 -13.96
C SER A 10 -14.81 13.00 -13.22
N VAL A 11 -14.40 11.96 -13.96
CA VAL A 11 -13.93 10.70 -13.39
C VAL A 11 -12.69 10.89 -12.54
N LEU A 12 -11.73 11.73 -12.96
CA LEU A 12 -10.57 12.09 -12.15
C LEU A 12 -10.94 12.89 -10.89
N GLY A 13 -12.00 13.70 -10.96
CA GLY A 13 -12.57 14.38 -9.79
C GLY A 13 -13.16 13.40 -8.79
N ASP A 14 -13.92 12.41 -9.27
CA ASP A 14 -14.53 11.36 -8.44
C ASP A 14 -13.48 10.43 -7.84
N LEU A 15 -12.40 10.15 -8.57
CA LEU A 15 -11.27 9.33 -8.13
C LEU A 15 -10.53 9.92 -6.93
N ARG A 16 -10.57 11.24 -6.74
CA ARG A 16 -9.98 11.89 -5.55
C ARG A 16 -10.75 11.60 -4.26
N ARG A 17 -12.00 11.12 -4.38
CA ARG A 17 -12.91 10.92 -3.24
C ARG A 17 -13.23 9.45 -3.02
N SER A 18 -13.13 8.61 -4.04
CA SER A 18 -13.52 7.20 -3.97
C SER A 18 -12.96 6.37 -5.13
N VAL A 19 -13.14 5.06 -5.05
CA VAL A 19 -12.85 4.10 -6.12
C VAL A 19 -13.87 4.24 -7.25
N VAL A 20 -13.42 4.18 -8.50
CA VAL A 20 -14.28 4.25 -9.69
C VAL A 20 -14.25 2.92 -10.43
N VAL A 21 -15.43 2.35 -10.70
CA VAL A 21 -15.57 1.15 -11.55
C VAL A 21 -15.86 1.57 -12.98
N ILE A 22 -15.00 1.15 -13.92
CA ILE A 22 -15.23 1.33 -15.35
C ILE A 22 -16.00 0.10 -15.86
N THR A 23 -17.16 0.33 -16.46
CA THR A 23 -17.96 -0.71 -17.10
C THR A 23 -17.85 -0.67 -18.62
N ASN A 24 -17.91 -1.83 -19.27
CA ASN A 24 -18.07 -1.97 -20.72
C ASN A 24 -19.36 -2.77 -21.00
N ARG A 25 -20.32 -2.16 -21.71
CA ARG A 25 -21.65 -2.77 -21.98
C ARG A 25 -22.37 -3.27 -20.72
N GLY A 26 -22.28 -2.50 -19.63
CA GLY A 26 -22.93 -2.83 -18.35
C GLY A 26 -22.17 -3.83 -17.47
N ALA A 27 -21.12 -4.49 -17.98
CA ALA A 27 -20.27 -5.37 -17.20
C ALA A 27 -19.04 -4.62 -16.65
N PRO A 28 -18.61 -4.87 -15.39
CA PRO A 28 -17.36 -4.34 -14.87
C PRO A 28 -16.16 -4.78 -15.73
N ALA A 29 -15.34 -3.82 -16.14
CA ALA A 29 -14.20 -4.06 -17.01
C ALA A 29 -12.87 -3.63 -16.37
N ALA A 30 -12.87 -2.60 -15.53
CA ALA A 30 -11.70 -2.17 -14.78
C ALA A 30 -12.09 -1.42 -13.51
N ILE A 31 -11.15 -1.31 -12.57
CA ILE A 31 -11.27 -0.51 -11.36
C ILE A 31 -10.14 0.52 -11.37
N LEU A 32 -10.48 1.77 -11.11
CA LEU A 32 -9.54 2.84 -10.84
C LEU A 32 -9.61 3.16 -9.35
N GLN A 33 -8.47 3.02 -8.67
CA GLN A 33 -8.33 3.33 -7.26
C GLN A 33 -7.15 4.29 -7.08
N PRO A 34 -7.31 5.38 -6.31
CA PRO A 34 -6.17 6.19 -5.91
C PRO A 34 -5.30 5.40 -4.94
N PHE A 35 -3.99 5.45 -5.17
CA PHE A 35 -2.99 4.97 -4.22
C PHE A 35 -2.02 6.12 -3.91
N SER A 36 -1.67 6.25 -2.63
CA SER A 36 -0.50 6.99 -2.21
C SER A 36 0.79 6.25 -2.61
N ALA A 37 1.91 6.98 -2.62
CA ALA A 37 3.22 6.39 -2.91
C ALA A 37 3.58 5.28 -1.89
N ASP A 38 3.25 5.50 -0.61
CA ASP A 38 3.52 4.55 0.47
C ASP A 38 2.68 3.27 0.32
N GLU A 39 1.42 3.39 -0.09
CA GLU A 39 0.57 2.23 -0.34
C GLU A 39 1.05 1.42 -1.56
N LEU A 40 1.48 2.09 -2.62
CA LEU A 40 2.08 1.42 -3.79
C LEU A 40 3.35 0.67 -3.39
N LEU A 41 4.23 1.30 -2.60
CA LEU A 41 5.43 0.67 -2.09
C LEU A 41 5.09 -0.53 -1.21
N ALA A 42 4.11 -0.39 -0.30
CA ALA A 42 3.66 -1.49 0.55
C ALA A 42 3.14 -2.68 -0.27
N LEU A 43 2.36 -2.44 -1.33
CA LEU A 43 1.88 -3.48 -2.23
C LEU A 43 3.04 -4.21 -2.93
N GLN A 44 4.02 -3.46 -3.44
CA GLN A 44 5.21 -4.03 -4.08
C GLN A 44 6.05 -4.85 -3.09
N LEU A 45 6.19 -4.36 -1.85
CA LEU A 45 6.90 -5.06 -0.79
C LEU A 45 6.18 -6.34 -0.37
N LEU A 46 4.85 -6.39 -0.41
CA LEU A 46 4.07 -7.59 -0.11
C LEU A 46 4.22 -8.69 -1.16
N GLU A 47 4.53 -8.36 -2.41
CA GLU A 47 4.86 -9.35 -3.45
C GLU A 47 6.22 -10.01 -3.23
N SER A 48 7.14 -9.34 -2.52
CA SER A 48 8.45 -9.89 -2.20
C SER A 48 8.36 -10.98 -1.13
N LYS A 49 8.67 -12.23 -1.53
CA LYS A 49 8.75 -13.39 -0.62
C LYS A 49 9.67 -13.13 0.58
N HIS A 50 10.78 -12.42 0.35
CA HIS A 50 11.73 -12.09 1.39
C HIS A 50 11.12 -11.13 2.43
N VAL A 51 10.54 -10.03 1.96
CA VAL A 51 9.93 -9.03 2.86
C VAL A 51 8.77 -9.64 3.64
N ARG A 52 7.95 -10.47 2.99
CA ARG A 52 6.89 -11.22 3.67
C ARG A 52 7.44 -12.11 4.79
N ALA A 53 8.51 -12.87 4.52
CA ALA A 53 9.12 -13.73 5.53
C ALA A 53 9.68 -12.91 6.72
N VAL A 54 10.27 -11.75 6.44
CA VAL A 54 10.75 -10.81 7.47
C VAL A 54 9.60 -10.27 8.30
N LEU A 55 8.51 -9.82 7.68
CA LEU A 55 7.33 -9.31 8.38
C LEU A 55 6.66 -10.39 9.23
N GLU A 56 6.47 -11.59 8.71
CA GLU A 56 5.89 -12.72 9.44
C GLU A 56 6.74 -13.08 10.67
N ARG A 57 8.07 -13.07 10.52
CA ARG A 57 8.98 -13.28 11.64
C ARG A 57 8.86 -12.16 12.67
N ALA A 58 8.91 -10.90 12.24
CA ALA A 58 8.80 -9.73 13.12
C ALA A 58 7.49 -9.75 13.91
N MET A 59 6.36 -10.08 13.26
CA MET A 59 5.07 -10.22 13.95
C MET A 59 5.06 -11.34 14.98
N ARG A 60 5.69 -12.49 14.69
CA ARG A 60 5.82 -13.59 15.66
C ARG A 60 6.66 -13.18 16.87
N GLU A 61 7.77 -12.48 16.65
CA GLU A 61 8.63 -11.99 17.72
C GLU A 61 7.92 -10.94 18.57
N ALA A 62 7.21 -10.00 17.95
CA ALA A 62 6.41 -9.00 18.65
C ALA A 62 5.32 -9.62 19.54
N ARG A 63 4.57 -10.60 19.03
CA ARG A 63 3.55 -11.34 19.81
C ARG A 63 4.13 -12.11 20.98
N ALA A 64 5.38 -12.57 20.86
CA ALA A 64 6.08 -13.25 21.93
C ALA A 64 6.73 -12.29 22.95
N GLY A 65 6.49 -10.99 22.84
CA GLY A 65 7.10 -9.96 23.70
C GLY A 65 8.60 -9.76 23.46
N ARG A 66 9.14 -10.31 22.36
CA ARG A 66 10.55 -10.14 21.97
C ARG A 66 10.71 -8.87 21.15
N THR A 67 10.45 -7.73 21.79
CA THR A 67 10.65 -6.39 21.21
C THR A 67 11.68 -5.62 22.01
N VAL A 68 12.30 -4.65 21.35
CA VAL A 68 13.20 -3.67 21.98
C VAL A 68 12.64 -2.28 21.74
N SER A 69 12.84 -1.38 22.70
CA SER A 69 12.38 0.00 22.56
C SER A 69 13.19 0.72 21.48
N ALA A 70 12.53 1.59 20.72
CA ALA A 70 13.20 2.37 19.67
C ALA A 70 14.34 3.22 20.26
N THR A 71 14.13 3.81 21.44
CA THR A 71 15.16 4.60 22.15
C THR A 71 16.41 3.79 22.45
N ALA A 72 16.26 2.58 22.99
CA ALA A 72 17.40 1.71 23.29
C ALA A 72 18.19 1.31 22.03
N VAL A 73 17.49 1.07 20.91
CA VAL A 73 18.13 0.78 19.62
C VAL A 73 18.92 1.98 19.11
N ILE A 74 18.36 3.19 19.23
CA ILE A 74 19.03 4.44 18.80
C ILE A 74 20.28 4.70 19.65
N GLU A 75 20.18 4.57 20.97
CA GLU A 75 21.31 4.72 21.89
C GLU A 75 22.43 3.72 21.60
N GLN A 76 22.07 2.46 21.34
CA GLN A 76 23.04 1.41 21.00
C GLN A 76 23.73 1.65 19.64
N ALA A 77 22.99 2.13 18.64
CA ALA A 77 23.56 2.49 17.35
C ALA A 77 24.49 3.69 17.45
N ALA A 78 24.12 4.72 18.23
CA ALA A 78 24.95 5.88 18.48
C ALA A 78 26.24 5.56 19.27
N ALA A 79 26.20 4.56 20.16
CA ALA A 79 27.37 4.09 20.91
C ALA A 79 28.31 3.19 20.10
N SER A 80 27.87 2.67 18.95
CA SER A 80 28.64 1.76 18.08
C SER A 80 29.23 2.47 16.85
N ALA A 81 29.04 3.78 16.73
CA ALA A 81 29.54 4.64 15.66
C ALA A 81 30.71 5.50 16.15
#